data_AF-A0A485JF53-F1
#
_entry.id   AF-A0A485JF53-F1
#
_cell.length_a   1.000
_cell.length_b   1.000
_cell.length_c   1.000
_cell.angle_alpha   90.00
_cell.angle_beta   90.00
_cell.angle_gamma   90.00
#
_symmetry.space_group_name_H-M   'P 1'
#
loop_
_entity.id
_entity.type
_entity.pdbx_description
1 polymer ?
#
loop_
_entity_poly.entity_id
_entity_poly.type
_entity_poly.pdbx_seq_one_letter_code
_entity_poly.pdbx_strand_id
1 'polypeptide(L)' 'MAIHDAGMFTVKEINRLKILQDVIERNLRPGQAAEMLGITPRHCSRLLKRYRQSGPLV' A
#
# COMPACT_ATOMS: atom_id res chain seq x y z
N MET A 1 -17.34 12.59 -7.26
CA MET A 1 -17.62 11.52 -6.30
C MET A 1 -17.25 10.21 -7.00
N ALA A 2 -16.01 9.72 -6.84
CA ALA A 2 -15.61 8.48 -7.49
C ALA A 2 -16.36 7.33 -6.81
N ILE A 3 -17.19 6.67 -7.59
CA ILE A 3 -17.99 5.52 -7.18
C ILE A 3 -17.00 4.41 -6.84
N HIS A 4 -16.93 4.04 -5.56
CA HIS A 4 -16.23 2.85 -5.13
C HIS A 4 -17.04 1.66 -5.67
N ASP A 5 -16.49 0.97 -6.65
CA ASP A 5 -16.96 -0.32 -7.08
C ASP A 5 -16.86 -1.27 -5.88
N ALA A 6 -17.97 -1.47 -5.18
CA ALA A 6 -18.06 -2.19 -3.92
C ALA A 6 -18.04 -3.72 -4.14
N GLY A 7 -17.12 -4.21 -4.97
CA GLY A 7 -17.14 -5.59 -5.43
C GLY A 7 -15.75 -6.17 -5.65
N MET A 8 -15.17 -6.74 -4.58
CA MET A 8 -14.00 -7.62 -4.59
C MET A 8 -12.67 -6.98 -5.07
N PHE A 9 -11.75 -6.80 -4.13
CA PHE A 9 -10.35 -6.52 -4.46
C PHE A 9 -9.77 -7.68 -5.29
N THR A 10 -9.06 -7.36 -6.36
CA THR A 10 -8.24 -8.37 -7.04
C THR A 10 -7.16 -8.89 -6.08
N VAL A 11 -6.69 -10.13 -6.27
CA VAL A 11 -5.59 -10.70 -5.47
C VAL A 11 -4.37 -9.80 -5.45
N LYS A 12 -4.11 -9.10 -6.57
CA LYS A 12 -3.01 -8.14 -6.70
C LYS A 12 -3.21 -6.91 -5.81
N GLU A 13 -4.43 -6.41 -5.70
CA GLU A 13 -4.78 -5.29 -4.82
C GLU A 13 -4.71 -5.69 -3.35
N ILE A 14 -5.21 -6.87 -3.00
CA ILE A 14 -5.10 -7.43 -1.64
C ILE A 14 -3.62 -7.55 -1.23
N ASN A 15 -2.78 -8.12 -2.12
CA ASN A 15 -1.35 -8.27 -1.85
C ASN A 15 -0.67 -6.89 -1.66
N ARG A 16 -1.06 -5.90 -2.47
CA ARG A 16 -0.59 -4.52 -2.32
C ARG A 16 -0.94 -3.92 -0.96
N LEU A 17 -2.18 -4.11 -0.51
CA LEU A 17 -2.64 -3.61 0.79
C LEU A 17 -1.89 -4.29 1.94
N LYS A 18 -1.72 -5.61 1.87
CA LYS A 18 -1.01 -6.38 2.88
C LYS A 18 0.45 -5.95 3.04
N ILE A 19 1.17 -5.82 1.91
CA ILE A 19 2.58 -5.36 1.93
C ILE A 19 2.70 -3.96 2.54
N LEU A 20 1.75 -3.07 2.25
CA LEU A 20 1.77 -1.71 2.82
C LEU A 20 1.47 -1.72 4.32
N GLN A 21 0.56 -2.59 4.76
CA GLN A 21 0.26 -2.78 6.18
C GLN A 21 1.48 -3.31 6.94
N ASP A 22 2.18 -4.31 6.40
CA ASP A 22 3.41 -4.85 7.00
C ASP A 22 4.52 -3.79 7.16
N VAL A 23 4.63 -2.84 6.22
CA VAL A 23 5.58 -1.72 6.34
C VAL A 23 5.16 -0.73 7.41
N ILE A 24 3.86 -0.47 7.55
CA ILE A 24 3.32 0.43 8.58
C ILE A 24 3.55 -0.17 9.98
N GLU A 25 3.29 -1.47 10.13
CA GLU A 25 3.52 -2.25 11.36
C GLU A 25 5.00 -2.50 11.66
N ARG A 26 5.91 -2.04 10.78
CA ARG A 26 7.38 -2.23 10.86
C ARG A 26 7.83 -3.69 10.79
N ASN A 27 6.96 -4.58 10.32
CA ASN A 27 7.27 -5.98 10.03
C ASN A 27 8.08 -6.13 8.74
N LEU A 28 8.01 -5.14 7.84
CA LEU A 28 8.70 -5.14 6.55
C LEU A 28 9.46 -3.84 6.29
N ARG A 29 10.69 -3.92 5.78
CA ARG A 29 11.47 -2.73 5.42
C ARG A 29 10.91 -2.08 4.14
N PRO A 30 10.84 -0.74 4.05
CA PRO A 30 10.32 -0.04 2.86
C PRO A 30 11.04 -0.40 1.55
N GLY A 31 12.34 -0.72 1.60
CA GLY A 31 13.10 -1.17 0.44
C GLY A 31 12.64 -2.53 -0.09
N GLN A 32 12.39 -3.48 0.82
CA GLN A 32 11.89 -4.82 0.48
C GLN A 32 10.45 -4.74 -0.06
N ALA A 33 9.61 -3.89 0.54
CA ALA A 33 8.27 -3.64 0.05
C ALA A 33 8.27 -3.07 -1.38
N ALA A 34 9.21 -2.18 -1.70
CA ALA A 34 9.32 -1.62 -3.05
C ALA A 34 9.62 -2.72 -4.08
N GLU A 35 10.53 -3.65 -3.76
CA GLU A 35 10.87 -4.80 -4.59
C GLU A 35 9.67 -5.74 -4.78
N MET A 36 8.99 -6.13 -3.69
CA MET A 36 7.80 -7.00 -3.75
C MET A 36 6.63 -6.37 -4.53
N LEU A 37 6.54 -5.04 -4.52
CA LEU A 37 5.53 -4.29 -5.26
C LEU A 37 5.91 -4.02 -6.71
N GLY A 38 7.16 -4.31 -7.12
CA GLY A 38 7.68 -3.97 -8.43
C GLY A 38 7.70 -2.45 -8.71
N ILE A 39 7.90 -1.64 -7.66
CA ILE A 39 7.96 -0.17 -7.76
C ILE A 39 9.29 0.36 -7.24
N THR A 40 9.63 1.59 -7.59
CA THR A 40 10.83 2.22 -7.04
C THR A 40 10.66 2.54 -5.56
N PRO A 41 11.75 2.50 -4.75
CA PRO A 41 11.70 2.87 -3.33
C PRO A 41 11.13 4.27 -3.09
N ARG A 42 11.39 5.23 -3.99
CA ARG A 42 10.82 6.58 -3.94
C ARG A 42 9.30 6.56 -4.08
N HIS A 43 8.76 5.72 -4.97
CA HIS A 43 7.32 5.55 -5.12
C HIS A 43 6.72 4.92 -3.86
N CYS A 44 7.34 3.87 -3.30
CA CYS A 44 6.91 3.24 -2.06
C CYS A 44 6.83 4.26 -0.91
N SER A 45 7.89 5.04 -0.67
CA SER A 45 7.92 6.11 0.34
C SER A 45 6.82 7.16 0.15
N ARG A 46 6.56 7.56 -1.09
CA ARG A 46 5.50 8.52 -1.42
C ARG A 46 4.10 7.94 -1.14
N LEU A 47 3.91 6.66 -1.42
CA LEU A 47 2.66 5.95 -1.14
C LEU A 47 2.40 5.84 0.37
N LEU A 48 3.43 5.46 1.14
CA LEU A 48 3.38 5.39 2.61
C LEU A 48 3.09 6.76 3.23
N LYS A 49 3.71 7.82 2.71
CA LYS A 49 3.45 9.19 3.18
C LYS A 49 1.98 9.57 2.96
N ARG A 50 1.41 9.23 1.80
CA ARG A 50 -0.01 9.46 1.51
C ARG A 50 -0.91 8.66 2.46
N TYR A 51 -0.62 7.38 2.66
CA TYR A 51 -1.36 6.54 3.62
C TYR A 51 -1.35 7.12 5.04
N ARG A 52 -0.20 7.60 5.52
CA ARG A 52 -0.10 8.25 6.84
C ARG A 52 -0.87 9.56 6.94
N GLN A 53 -0.96 10.31 5.85
CA GLN A 53 -1.65 11.61 5.81
C GLN A 53 -3.17 11.48 5.70
N SER A 54 -3.64 10.46 4.96
CA SER A 54 -5.07 10.24 4.71
C SER A 54 -5.73 9.34 5.76
N GLY A 55 -4.93 8.68 6.62
CA GLY A 55 -5.41 7.60 7.48
C GLY A 55 -5.70 6.31 6.69
N PRO A 56 -5.94 5.17 7.36
CA PRO A 56 -6.58 4.04 6.70
C PRO A 56 -7.92 4.53 6.12
N LEU A 57 -8.25 4.10 4.90
CA LEU A 57 -9.52 4.39 4.26
C LEU A 57 -10.64 3.93 5.22
N VAL A 58 -11.27 4.89 5.91
CA VAL A 58 -12.52 4.70 6.66
C VAL A 58 -13.71 4.90 5.74
#